data_AF-A0A7K6NNE0-F1
#
_entry.id   AF-A0A7K6NNE0-F1
#
_cell.length_a   1.000
_cell.length_b   1.000
_cell.length_c   1.000
_cell.angle_alpha   90.00
_cell.angle_beta   90.00
_cell.angle_gamma   90.00
#
_symmetry.space_group_name_H-M   'P 1'
#
loop_
_entity.id
_entity.type
_entity.pdbx_description
1 polymer ?
#
loop_
_entity_poly.entity_id
_entity_poly.type
_entity_poly.pdbx_seq_one_letter_code
_entity_poly.pdbx_strand_id
1 'polypeptide(L)' 'FYSPPSQLPDPAIEDQGKDYIRPILNQYAAVCVRSPGYGTRTNTVVLVDSEGRVTFTERNMIDADVDRWKTSTYEFNLHT' A
#
# COMPACT_ATOMS: atom_id res chain seq x y z
N PHE A 1 18.99 -3.46 -20.06
CA PHE A 1 18.31 -2.97 -18.85
C PHE A 1 16.85 -3.38 -18.94
N TYR A 2 16.37 -4.19 -18.00
CA TYR A 2 14.96 -4.55 -17.92
C TYR A 2 14.21 -3.33 -17.37
N SER A 3 13.37 -2.69 -18.18
CA SER A 3 12.36 -1.78 -17.63
C SER A 3 11.37 -2.64 -16.85
N PRO A 4 11.10 -2.36 -15.56
CA PRO A 4 10.02 -3.02 -14.87
C PRO A 4 8.73 -2.76 -15.66
N PRO A 5 7.83 -3.75 -15.79
CA PRO A 5 6.53 -3.52 -16.40
C PRO A 5 5.91 -2.29 -15.72
N SER A 6 5.30 -1.41 -16.51
CA SER A 6 4.56 -0.26 -16.01
C SER A 6 3.78 -0.68 -14.77
N GLN A 7 4.01 0.01 -13.64
CA GLN A 7 3.27 -0.19 -12.40
C GLN A 7 1.83 0.30 -12.64
N LEU A 8 1.12 -0.40 -13.51
CA LEU A 8 -0.31 -0.27 -13.64
C LEU A 8 -0.88 -0.73 -12.30
N PRO A 9 -1.85 -0.01 -11.76
CA PRO A 9 -2.53 -0.43 -10.55
C PRO A 9 -3.10 -1.84 -10.75
N ASP A 10 -3.05 -2.63 -9.67
CA ASP A 10 -3.54 -4.01 -9.68
C ASP A 10 -4.97 -4.05 -10.26
N PRO A 11 -5.26 -4.88 -11.26
CA PRO A 11 -6.61 -5.02 -11.80
C PRO A 11 -7.68 -5.30 -10.73
N ALA A 12 -7.30 -5.92 -9.60
CA ALA A 12 -8.18 -6.11 -8.46
C ALA A 12 -8.59 -4.81 -7.77
N ILE A 13 -7.75 -3.76 -7.82
CA ILE A 13 -8.08 -2.43 -7.30
C ILE A 13 -9.19 -1.80 -8.17
N GLU A 14 -9.13 -1.96 -9.50
CA GLU A 14 -10.20 -1.51 -10.41
C GLU A 14 -11.52 -2.26 -10.15
N ASP A 15 -11.48 -3.58 -9.95
CA ASP A 15 -12.67 -4.38 -9.65
C ASP A 15 -13.32 -4.01 -8.32
N GLN A 16 -12.51 -3.75 -7.29
CA GLN A 16 -12.99 -3.38 -5.95
C GLN A 16 -13.60 -1.97 -5.93
N GLY A 17 -12.98 -1.02 -6.64
CA GLY A 17 -13.35 0.39 -6.61
C GLY A 17 -14.34 0.85 -7.68
N LYS A 18 -14.46 0.07 -8.77
CA LYS A 18 -15.32 0.33 -9.93
C LYS A 18 -15.15 1.77 -10.45
N ASP A 19 -16.26 2.46 -10.75
CA ASP A 19 -16.26 3.78 -11.36
C ASP A 19 -15.67 4.88 -10.45
N TYR A 20 -15.63 4.68 -9.14
CA TYR A 20 -15.14 5.69 -8.18
C TYR A 20 -13.64 5.91 -8.25
N ILE A 21 -12.87 4.91 -8.66
CA ILE A 21 -11.40 4.99 -8.58
C ILE A 21 -10.75 5.38 -9.89
N ARG A 22 -11.47 5.27 -11.02
CA ARG A 22 -10.96 5.60 -12.36
C ARG A 22 -10.27 6.97 -12.44
N PRO A 23 -10.78 8.06 -11.81
CA PRO A 23 -10.14 9.38 -11.91
C PRO A 23 -8.76 9.47 -11.24
N ILE A 24 -8.47 8.57 -10.30
CA ILE A 24 -7.25 8.61 -9.46
C ILE A 24 -6.40 7.34 -9.60
N LEU A 25 -6.80 6.43 -10.48
CA LEU A 25 -6.22 5.11 -10.65
C LEU A 25 -4.72 5.19 -10.97
N ASN A 26 -4.31 6.12 -11.84
CA ASN A 26 -2.92 6.35 -12.22
C ASN A 26 -2.02 6.88 -11.08
N GLN A 27 -2.60 7.29 -9.96
CA GLN A 27 -1.85 7.75 -8.78
C GLN A 27 -1.53 6.60 -7.82
N TYR A 28 -2.17 5.43 -8.00
CA TYR A 28 -1.94 4.26 -7.16
C TYR A 28 -0.97 3.28 -7.81
N ALA A 29 -0.06 2.76 -6.99
CA ALA A 29 0.74 1.60 -7.31
C ALA A 29 0.49 0.52 -6.25
N ALA A 30 0.38 -0.74 -6.68
CA ALA A 30 0.24 -1.88 -5.79
C ALA A 30 1.56 -2.67 -5.75
N VAL A 31 2.01 -3.02 -4.54
CA VAL A 31 3.17 -3.88 -4.33
C VAL A 31 2.77 -5.03 -3.41
N CYS A 32 2.94 -6.26 -3.90
CA CYS A 32 2.76 -7.45 -3.08
C CYS A 32 4.07 -7.77 -2.35
N VAL A 33 4.11 -7.52 -1.04
CA VAL A 33 5.26 -7.89 -0.20
C VAL A 33 5.09 -9.33 0.26
N ARG A 34 6.06 -10.19 -0.09
CA ARG A 34 6.12 -11.58 0.37
C ARG A 34 7.31 -11.75 1.30
N SER A 35 7.06 -12.14 2.54
CA SER A 35 8.11 -12.45 3.52
C SER A 35 7.69 -13.67 4.37
N PRO A 36 8.60 -14.58 4.74
CA PRO A 36 8.29 -15.69 5.63
C PRO A 36 7.71 -15.18 6.96
N GLY A 37 6.53 -15.66 7.34
CA GLY A 37 5.83 -15.21 8.55
C GLY A 37 5.12 -13.85 8.42
N TYR A 38 5.12 -13.23 7.24
CA TYR A 38 4.39 -11.99 6.95
C TYR A 38 3.06 -12.30 6.25
N GLY A 39 1.96 -11.77 6.80
CA GLY A 39 0.58 -12.03 6.40
C GLY A 39 -0.22 -12.67 7.54
N THR A 40 -1.39 -12.15 7.92
CA THR A 40 -2.65 -12.64 7.31
C THR A 40 -3.76 -11.59 7.13
N ARG A 41 -3.69 -10.39 7.72
CA ARG A 41 -4.69 -9.29 7.53
C ARG A 41 -4.10 -7.91 7.80
N THR A 42 -3.01 -7.56 7.10
CA THR A 42 -2.35 -6.25 7.24
C THR A 42 -2.70 -5.36 6.06
N ASN A 43 -3.20 -4.16 6.32
CA ASN A 43 -3.38 -3.12 5.31
C ASN A 43 -2.27 -2.08 5.44
N THR A 44 -1.55 -1.84 4.35
CA THR A 44 -0.46 -0.86 4.32
C THR A 44 -0.77 0.19 3.27
N VAL A 45 -0.65 1.47 3.67
CA VAL A 45 -0.75 2.62 2.78
C VAL A 45 0.57 3.38 2.87
N VAL A 46 1.16 3.67 1.71
CA VAL A 46 2.36 4.50 1.61
C VAL A 46 2.02 5.71 0.75
N LEU A 47 2.09 6.89 1.34
CA LEU A 47 1.96 8.16 0.64
C LEU A 47 3.35 8.74 0.44
N VAL A 48 3.69 9.08 -0.80
CA VAL A 48 4.93 9.77 -1.14
C VAL A 48 4.55 11.06 -1.84
N ASP A 49 4.99 12.20 -1.32
CA ASP A 49 4.72 13.48 -1.94
C ASP A 49 5.83 13.92 -2.92
N SER A 50 5.64 15.08 -3.54
CA SER A 50 6.57 15.65 -4.51
C SER A 50 7.94 16.03 -3.92
N GLU A 51 8.05 16.18 -2.60
CA GLU A 51 9.29 16.50 -1.89
C GLU A 51 10.01 15.23 -1.41
N GLY A 52 9.43 14.06 -1.65
CA GLY A 52 9.98 12.78 -1.20
C GLY A 52 9.70 12.48 0.27
N ARG A 53 8.77 13.21 0.90
CA ARG A 53 8.28 12.86 2.24
C ARG A 53 7.38 11.64 2.12
N VAL A 54 7.58 10.69 3.03
CA VAL A 54 6.85 9.43 3.07
C VAL A 54 6.03 9.37 4.35
N THR A 55 4.74 9.09 4.21
CA THR A 55 3.87 8.63 5.30
C THR A 55 3.56 7.15 5.06
N PHE A 56 4.12 6.29 5.89
CA PHE A 56 3.81 4.87 5.91
C PHE A 56 2.84 4.60 7.06
N THR A 57 1.65 4.08 6.73
CA THR A 57 0.65 3.67 7.71
C THR A 57 0.32 2.22 7.52
N GLU A 58 0.43 1.44 8.58
CA GLU A 58 0.04 0.04 8.60
C GLU A 58 -1.05 -0.19 9.65
N ARG A 59 -2.03 -1.03 9.30
CA ARG A 59 -3.04 -1.53 10.22
C ARG A 59 -2.93 -3.05 10.28
N ASN A 60 -2.52 -3.53 11.44
CA ASN A 60 -2.27 -4.93 11.73
C ASN A 60 -3.36 -5.50 12.64
N MET A 61 -3.84 -6.70 12.33
CA MET A 61 -4.68 -7.48 13.24
C MET A 61 -3.82 -8.11 14.34
N ILE A 62 -4.22 -7.95 15.60
CA ILE A 62 -3.49 -8.50 16.75
C ILE A 62 -4.06 -9.89 17.08
N ASP A 63 -3.20 -10.89 17.25
CA ASP A 63 -3.58 -12.25 17.68
C ASP A 63 -4.69 -12.91 16.83
N ALA A 64 -4.83 -12.52 15.56
CA ALA A 64 -5.90 -12.93 14.65
C ALA A 64 -7.34 -12.61 15.12
N ASP A 65 -7.50 -11.66 16.04
CA ASP A 65 -8.79 -11.18 16.54
C ASP A 65 -9.32 -10.02 15.68
N VAL A 66 -10.51 -10.21 15.09
CA VAL A 66 -11.16 -9.25 14.17
C VAL A 66 -11.57 -7.95 14.84
N ASP A 67 -11.66 -7.91 16.16
CA ASP A 67 -12.02 -6.71 16.92
C ASP A 67 -10.78 -5.97 17.44
N ARG A 68 -9.59 -6.60 17.38
CA ARG A 68 -8.34 -6.04 17.89
C ARG A 68 -7.39 -5.66 16.75
N TRP A 69 -7.29 -4.35 16.52
CA TRP A 69 -6.42 -3.77 15.51
C TRP A 69 -5.40 -2.83 16.14
N LYS A 70 -4.18 -2.85 15.61
CA LYS A 70 -3.15 -1.85 15.87
C LYS A 70 -2.86 -1.06 14.61
N THR A 71 -2.91 0.26 14.71
CA THR A 71 -2.43 1.16 13.66
C THR A 71 -1.10 1.75 14.07
N SER A 72 -0.12 1.69 13.18
CA SER A 72 1.18 2.33 13.34
C SER A 72 1.41 3.27 12.15
N THR A 73 1.89 4.48 12.42
CA THR A 73 2.25 5.46 11.38
C THR A 73 3.69 5.89 11.58
N TYR A 74 4.42 5.96 10.47
CA TYR A 74 5.82 6.31 10.40
C TYR A 74 6.00 7.35 9.31
N GLU A 75 6.78 8.39 9.63
CA GLU A 75 7.08 9.47 8.71
C GLU A 75 8.60 9.57 8.53
N PHE A 76 9.04 9.59 7.28
CA PHE A 76 10.46 9.68 6.93
C PHE A 76 10.65 10.31 5.55
N ASN A 77 11.88 10.70 5.23
CA ASN A 77 12.24 11.20 3.90
C ASN A 77 12.98 10.12 3.11
N LEU A 78 12.66 9.98 1.83
CA LEU A 78 13.51 9.23 0.90
C LEU A 78 14.84 9.98 0.79
N HIS A 79 15.93 9.35 1.22
CA HIS A 79 17.26 9.92 1.06
C HIS A 79 17.66 9.80 -0.42
N THR A 80 18.10 10.91 -1.01
CA THR A 80 18.82 10.91 -2.29
C THR A 80 20.25 10.44 -2.13
#